data_AF-A0A494XG73-F1
#
_entry.id   AF-A0A494XG73-F1
#
_cell.length_a   1.000
_cell.length_b   1.000
_cell.length_c   1.000
_cell.angle_alpha   90.00
_cell.angle_beta   90.00
_cell.angle_gamma   90.00
#
_symmetry.space_group_name_H-M   'P 1'
#
loop_
_entity.id
_entity.type
_entity.pdbx_description
1 polymer ?
#
loop_
_entity_poly.entity_id
_entity_poly.type
_entity_poly.pdbx_seq_one_letter_code
_entity_poly.pdbx_strand_id
1 'polypeptide(L)'
;MSDSRFYRGLEVTLLIYRRTEVVGKRARNDDPRFDAAVRIREPAAIATEPRSRVFKLDVSAPFGTVGDAHRASKAYAEQLIDACPANCTVFDADE
;
A
#
# COMPACT_ATOMS: atom_id res chain seq x y z
N MET A 1 9.31 3.98 9.58
CA MET A 1 8.24 3.44 10.44
C MET A 1 7.15 2.95 9.54
N SER A 2 6.87 1.66 9.55
CA SER A 2 5.71 1.10 8.86
C SER A 2 4.60 0.97 9.90
N ASP A 3 3.51 1.70 9.72
CA ASP A 3 2.33 1.60 10.58
C ASP A 3 1.48 0.42 10.10
N SER A 4 1.13 -0.50 11.00
CA SER A 4 0.22 -1.59 10.69
C SER A 4 -1.03 -1.54 11.57
N ARG A 5 -2.18 -1.81 10.94
CA ARG A 5 -3.49 -1.82 11.59
C ARG A 5 -4.31 -3.01 11.13
N PHE A 6 -5.33 -3.37 11.88
CA PHE A 6 -6.30 -4.37 11.44
C PHE A 6 -7.50 -3.73 10.75
N TYR A 7 -7.93 -4.29 9.61
CA TYR A 7 -9.15 -3.92 8.90
C TYR A 7 -9.85 -5.17 8.38
N ARG A 8 -11.14 -5.35 8.73
CA ARG A 8 -11.95 -6.54 8.37
C ARG A 8 -11.26 -7.88 8.67
N GLY A 9 -10.47 -7.95 9.75
CA GLY A 9 -9.75 -9.16 10.14
C GLY A 9 -8.44 -9.40 9.38
N LEU A 10 -7.98 -8.46 8.54
CA LEU A 10 -6.69 -8.50 7.85
C LEU A 10 -5.73 -7.47 8.45
N GLU A 11 -4.44 -7.80 8.50
CA GLU A 11 -3.38 -6.85 8.85
C GLU A 11 -3.02 -6.01 7.60
N VAL A 12 -3.08 -4.70 7.73
CA VAL A 12 -2.79 -3.72 6.70
C VAL A 12 -1.57 -2.92 7.12
N THR A 13 -0.46 -3.03 6.39
CA THR A 13 0.76 -2.26 6.61
C THR A 13 0.97 -1.24 5.50
N LEU A 14 1.06 0.04 5.84
CA LEU A 14 1.27 1.11 4.87
C LEU A 14 2.78 1.27 4.59
N LEU A 15 3.15 1.29 3.30
CA LEU A 15 4.53 1.34 2.83
C LEU A 15 4.74 2.64 2.03
N ILE A 16 5.25 3.68 2.68
CA ILE A 16 5.54 4.98 2.03
C ILE A 16 7.04 5.10 1.81
N TYR A 17 7.45 5.40 0.59
CA TYR A 17 8.86 5.52 0.23
C TYR A 17 9.10 6.70 -0.69
N ARG A 18 10.30 7.30 -0.58
CA ARG A 18 10.68 8.41 -1.45
C ARG A 18 10.89 7.88 -2.88
N ARG A 19 10.32 8.56 -3.87
CA ARG A 19 10.58 8.29 -5.29
C ARG A 19 11.98 8.81 -5.61
N THR A 20 12.93 7.91 -5.80
CA THR A 20 14.24 8.26 -6.35
C THR A 20 14.11 8.33 -7.87
N GLU A 21 14.22 9.52 -8.45
CA GLU A 21 14.27 9.65 -9.90
C GLU A 21 15.54 8.96 -10.42
N VAL A 22 15.41 8.03 -11.37
CA VAL A 22 16.54 7.32 -11.95
C VAL A 22 17.48 8.34 -12.59
N VAL A 23 18.75 8.29 -12.17
CA VAL A 23 19.84 9.20 -12.56
C VAL A 23 19.90 9.32 -14.09
N GLY A 24 19.62 10.51 -14.61
CA GLY A 24 19.71 10.83 -16.03
C GLY A 24 18.98 12.10 -16.44
N LYS A 25 17.92 12.48 -15.71
CA LYS A 25 17.33 13.82 -15.80
C LYS A 25 17.64 14.58 -14.51
N ARG A 26 18.31 15.72 -14.68
CA ARG A 26 18.62 16.68 -13.61
C ARG A 26 17.29 17.10 -12.98
N ALA A 27 16.96 16.52 -11.83
CA ALA A 27 15.78 16.88 -11.05
C ALA A 27 15.96 18.33 -10.58
N ARG A 28 15.43 19.29 -11.34
CA ARG A 28 15.44 20.72 -10.97
C ARG A 28 14.29 21.06 -10.01
N ASN A 29 13.74 20.05 -9.34
CA ASN A 29 12.59 20.16 -8.47
C ASN A 29 12.93 19.48 -7.15
N ASP A 30 13.46 20.26 -6.21
CA ASP A 30 13.89 19.81 -4.88
C ASP A 30 12.72 19.36 -3.96
N ASP A 31 11.48 19.41 -4.44
CA ASP A 31 10.34 18.93 -3.67
C ASP A 31 10.37 17.40 -3.51
N PRO A 32 10.27 16.89 -2.26
CA PRO A 32 10.25 15.47 -2.00
C PRO A 32 8.99 14.84 -2.61
N ARG A 33 9.20 13.79 -3.40
CA ARG A 33 8.14 13.00 -4.04
C ARG A 33 8.07 11.63 -3.39
N PHE A 34 6.87 11.18 -3.06
CA PHE A 34 6.63 9.91 -2.38
C PHE A 34 5.78 8.99 -3.25
N ASP A 35 6.17 7.74 -3.26
CA ASP A 35 5.37 6.63 -3.73
C ASP A 35 4.82 5.86 -2.54
N ALA A 36 3.78 5.08 -2.82
CA ALA A 36 3.06 4.39 -1.79
C ALA A 36 2.66 2.99 -2.25
N ALA A 37 2.72 2.06 -1.32
CA ALA A 37 2.18 0.72 -1.45
C ALA A 37 1.49 0.33 -0.14
N VAL A 38 0.73 -0.76 -0.20
CA VAL A 38 0.14 -1.37 0.98
C VAL A 38 0.40 -2.86 0.96
N ARG A 39 0.83 -3.40 2.10
CA ARG A 39 0.89 -4.84 2.32
C ARG A 39 -0.34 -5.26 3.10
N ILE A 40 -1.09 -6.22 2.55
CA ILE A 40 -2.20 -6.87 3.25
C ILE A 40 -1.77 -8.29 3.61
N ARG A 41 -2.07 -8.73 4.83
CA ARG A 41 -1.68 -10.04 5.36
C ARG A 41 -2.80 -10.65 6.20
N GLU A 42 -2.93 -11.96 6.18
CA GLU A 42 -3.69 -12.69 7.20
C GLU A 42 -3.06 -12.51 8.59
N PRO A 43 -3.85 -12.40 9.67
CA PRO A 43 -3.29 -12.34 11.02
C PRO A 43 -2.45 -13.58 11.34
N ALA A 44 -1.25 -13.38 11.88
CA ALA A 44 -0.37 -14.47 12.25
C ALA A 44 -0.95 -15.41 13.32
N ALA A 45 -2.00 -14.99 14.04
CA ALA A 45 -2.72 -15.83 15.00
C ALA A 45 -3.63 -16.89 14.34
N ILE A 46 -3.92 -16.77 13.04
CA ILE A 46 -4.92 -17.60 12.35
C ILE A 46 -4.28 -18.70 11.49
N ALA A 47 -3.03 -18.50 11.03
CA ALA A 47 -2.36 -19.44 10.14
C ALA A 47 -0.86 -19.57 10.47
N THR A 48 -0.33 -20.79 10.33
CA THR A 48 1.11 -21.09 10.47
C THR A 48 1.93 -20.37 9.40
N GLU A 49 1.37 -20.21 8.20
CA GLU A 49 1.92 -19.43 7.08
C GLU A 49 0.84 -18.46 6.56
N PRO A 50 0.69 -17.29 7.18
CA PRO A 50 -0.34 -16.33 6.77
C PRO A 50 -0.03 -15.74 5.39
N ARG A 51 -1.02 -15.78 4.49
CA ARG A 51 -0.91 -15.18 3.15
C ARG A 51 -0.64 -13.68 3.25
N SER A 52 0.20 -13.18 2.36
CA SER A 52 0.61 -11.77 2.31
C SER A 52 0.75 -11.33 0.86
N ARG A 53 0.28 -10.11 0.55
CA ARG A 53 0.49 -9.50 -0.77
C ARG A 53 0.73 -8.00 -0.64
N VAL A 54 1.56 -7.46 -1.54
CA VAL A 54 1.83 -6.03 -1.63
C VAL A 54 1.15 -5.47 -2.87
N PHE A 55 0.37 -4.42 -2.69
CA PHE A 55 -0.31 -3.69 -3.74
C PHE A 55 0.29 -2.30 -3.84
N LYS A 56 0.84 -1.96 -5.01
CA LYS A 56 1.33 -0.61 -5.26
C LYS A 56 0.15 0.29 -5.60
N LEU A 57 0.24 1.56 -5.21
CA LEU A 57 -0.72 2.56 -5.63
C LEU A 57 -0.31 3.08 -7.01
N ASP A 58 -1.09 2.75 -8.03
CA ASP A 58 -0.91 3.28 -9.38
C ASP A 58 -1.44 4.71 -9.48
N VAL A 59 -0.61 5.65 -9.03
CA VAL A 59 -0.87 7.09 -9.14
C VAL A 59 -0.12 7.68 -10.34
N SER A 60 -0.82 8.53 -11.11
CA SER A 60 -0.25 9.20 -12.29
C SER A 60 0.89 10.16 -11.93
N ALA A 61 0.91 10.66 -10.69
CA ALA A 61 1.96 11.50 -10.13
C ALA A 61 2.27 11.09 -8.68
N PRO A 62 3.52 11.20 -8.23
CA PRO A 62 3.89 10.91 -6.85
C PRO A 62 3.30 11.94 -5.89
N PHE A 63 3.11 11.54 -4.63
CA PHE A 63 2.59 12.40 -3.58
C PHE A 63 3.62 13.45 -3.17
N GLY A 64 3.18 14.68 -2.91
CA GLY A 64 4.04 15.76 -2.42
C GLY A 64 4.38 15.66 -0.93
N THR A 65 3.59 14.92 -0.15
CA THR A 65 3.81 14.74 1.29
C THR A 65 3.63 13.29 1.72
N VAL A 66 4.30 12.89 2.81
CA VAL A 66 4.10 11.59 3.46
C VAL A 66 2.65 11.44 3.95
N GLY A 67 2.05 12.53 4.43
CA GLY A 67 0.67 12.52 4.93
C GLY A 67 -0.36 12.22 3.84
N ASP A 68 -0.20 12.79 2.65
CA ASP A 68 -1.03 12.47 1.49
C ASP A 68 -0.88 11.01 1.08
N ALA A 69 0.36 10.54 0.95
CA ALA A 69 0.67 9.16 0.60
C ALA A 69 0.05 8.17 1.60
N HIS A 70 0.11 8.50 2.89
CA HIS A 70 -0.46 7.68 3.95
C HIS A 70 -1.99 7.61 3.89
N ARG A 71 -2.67 8.76 3.68
CA ARG A 71 -4.14 8.80 3.52
C ARG A 71 -4.58 8.03 2.28
N ALA A 72 -3.87 8.19 1.18
CA ALA A 72 -4.16 7.50 -0.07
C ALA A 72 -3.97 5.98 0.08
N SER A 73 -2.85 5.52 0.66
CA SER A 73 -2.64 4.08 0.91
C SER A 73 -3.68 3.49 1.84
N LYS A 74 -4.11 4.23 2.86
CA LYS A 74 -5.17 3.78 3.77
C LYS A 74 -6.49 3.57 3.01
N ALA A 75 -6.92 4.57 2.24
CA ALA A 75 -8.15 4.51 1.47
C ALA A 75 -8.10 3.39 0.41
N TYR A 76 -6.97 3.25 -0.27
CA TYR A 76 -6.75 2.19 -1.26
C TYR A 76 -6.86 0.79 -0.65
N ALA A 77 -6.28 0.58 0.53
CA ALA A 77 -6.38 -0.70 1.22
C ALA A 77 -7.81 -1.04 1.64
N GLU A 78 -8.56 -0.05 2.14
CA GLU A 78 -9.98 -0.22 2.49
C GLU A 78 -10.78 -0.59 1.23
N GLN A 79 -10.57 0.12 0.13
CA GLN A 79 -11.23 -0.17 -1.14
C GLN A 79 -10.92 -1.58 -1.67
N LEU A 80 -9.66 -2.03 -1.62
CA LEU A 80 -9.29 -3.39 -2.05
C LEU A 80 -10.03 -4.45 -1.23
N ILE A 81 -10.07 -4.28 0.08
CA ILE A 81 -10.69 -5.24 1.00
C ILE A 81 -12.22 -5.23 0.86
N ASP A 82 -12.82 -4.05 0.73
CA ASP A 82 -14.28 -3.90 0.62
C ASP A 82 -14.81 -4.27 -0.78
N ALA A 83 -13.96 -4.26 -1.82
CA ALA A 83 -14.33 -4.71 -3.16
C ALA A 83 -14.40 -6.24 -3.30
N CYS A 84 -13.84 -6.99 -2.35
CA CYS A 84 -13.88 -8.45 -2.37
C CYS A 84 -15.30 -8.98 -2.04
N PRO A 85 -15.86 -9.87 -2.88
CA PRO A 85 -17.07 -10.64 -2.55
C PRO A 85 -16.90 -11.43 -1.25
N ALA A 86 -18.00 -11.77 -0.57
CA ALA A 86 -17.98 -12.46 0.73
C ALA A 86 -17.23 -13.81 0.75
N ASN A 87 -17.03 -14.44 -0.41
CA ASN A 87 -16.32 -15.71 -0.58
C ASN A 87 -14.94 -15.58 -1.25
N CYS A 88 -14.45 -14.36 -1.46
CA CYS A 88 -13.14 -14.08 -2.04
C CYS A 88 -12.35 -13.16 -1.12
N THR A 89 -11.04 -13.23 -1.21
CA THR A 89 -10.13 -12.32 -0.51
C THR A 89 -9.28 -11.54 -1.50
N VAL A 90 -8.62 -10.49 -1.03
CA VAL A 90 -7.66 -9.70 -1.83
C VAL A 90 -6.51 -10.55 -2.38
N PHE A 91 -6.30 -11.75 -1.83
CA PHE A 91 -5.27 -12.68 -2.28
C PHE A 91 -5.70 -13.49 -3.51
N ASP A 92 -7.02 -13.61 -3.76
CA ASP A 92 -7.59 -14.44 -4.82
C ASP A 92 -7.78 -13.68 -6.15
N ALA A 93 -7.60 -12.36 -6.16
CA ALA A 93 -7.65 -11.56 -7.38
C ALA A 93 -6.38 -11.76 -8.21
N ASP A 94 -6.48 -12.31 -9.43
CA ASP A 94 -5.37 -12.36 -10.39
C ASP A 94 -4.95 -10.92 -10.80
N GLU A 95 -3.67 -10.66 -11.06
CA GLU A 95 -3.17 -9.31 -11.46
C GLU A 95 -3.75 -8.81 -12.79
#